data_AF-A0A497JPU0-F1
#
_entry.id   AF-A0A497JPU0-F1
#
_cell.length_a   1.000
_cell.length_b   1.000
_cell.length_c   1.000
_cell.angle_alpha   90.00
_cell.angle_beta   90.00
_cell.angle_gamma   90.00
#
_symmetry.space_group_name_H-M   'P 1'
#
loop_
_entity.id
_entity.type
_entity.pdbx_description
1 polymer ?
#
loop_
_entity_poly.entity_id
_entity_poly.type
_entity_poly.pdbx_seq_one_letter_code
_entity_poly.pdbx_strand_id
1 'polypeptide(L)' 'MGGKEVRLTYKKLKGVRSKIRGNIKMIRKTLSTGRFEESLMFEERLVKLTKTKTRLRKKFERLTGIKGPYSR' A
#
# COMPACT_ATOMS: atom_id res chain seq x y z
N MET A 1 -22.02 14.79 -2.19
CA MET A 1 -20.91 14.71 -1.20
C MET A 1 -19.92 13.54 -1.43
N GLY A 2 -20.25 12.45 -2.12
CA GLY A 2 -19.36 11.27 -2.27
C GLY A 2 -18.09 11.44 -3.14
N GLY A 3 -18.11 12.29 -4.18
CA GLY A 3 -17.01 12.40 -5.14
C GLY A 3 -15.67 12.88 -4.55
N LYS A 4 -15.70 13.80 -3.58
CA LYS A 4 -14.49 14.30 -2.90
C LYS A 4 -13.81 13.20 -2.08
N GLU A 5 -14.61 12.38 -1.38
CA GLU A 5 -14.10 11.29 -0.56
C GLU A 5 -13.54 10.14 -1.40
N VAL A 6 -14.19 9.81 -2.52
CA VAL A 6 -13.68 8.85 -3.52
C VAL A 6 -12.32 9.32 -4.04
N ARG A 7 -12.20 10.58 -4.47
CA ARG A 7 -10.95 11.16 -4.99
C ARG A 7 -9.83 11.12 -3.96
N LEU A 8 -10.11 11.48 -2.70
CA LEU A 8 -9.12 11.44 -1.61
C LEU A 8 -8.69 10.00 -1.30
N THR A 9 -9.63 9.06 -1.24
CA THR A 9 -9.34 7.64 -1.00
C THR A 9 -8.49 7.06 -2.12
N TYR A 10 -8.78 7.39 -3.37
CA TYR A 10 -7.99 7.00 -4.53
C TYR A 10 -6.57 7.58 -4.51
N LYS A 11 -6.42 8.88 -4.19
CA LYS A 11 -5.10 9.51 -4.00
C LYS A 11 -4.28 8.79 -2.92
N LYS A 12 -4.90 8.47 -1.78
CA LYS A 12 -4.25 7.69 -0.71
C LYS A 12 -3.83 6.30 -1.20
N LEU A 13 -4.67 5.60 -1.96
CA LEU A 13 -4.33 4.30 -2.56
C LEU A 13 -3.10 4.40 -3.48
N LYS A 14 -3.05 5.39 -4.38
CA LYS A 14 -1.88 5.63 -5.23
C LYS A 14 -0.61 5.88 -4.40
N GLY A 15 -0.72 6.72 -3.36
CA GLY A 15 0.39 7.01 -2.46
C GLY A 15 0.93 5.77 -1.75
N VAL A 16 0.04 4.94 -1.19
CA VAL A 16 0.42 3.68 -0.52
C VAL A 16 1.08 2.70 -1.49
N ARG A 17 0.57 2.56 -2.72
CA ARG A 17 1.21 1.72 -3.76
C ARG A 17 2.62 2.21 -4.10
N SER A 18 2.82 3.53 -4.18
CA SER A 18 4.16 4.10 -4.40
C SER A 18 5.11 3.76 -3.25
N LYS A 19 4.67 3.94 -2.00
CA LYS A 19 5.46 3.61 -0.80
C LYS A 19 5.82 2.13 -0.72
N ILE A 20 4.90 1.23 -1.09
CA ILE A 20 5.15 -0.23 -1.17
C ILE A 20 6.31 -0.51 -2.13
N ARG A 21 6.26 0.04 -3.35
CA ARG A 21 7.34 -0.14 -4.35
C ARG A 21 8.68 0.40 -3.83
N GLY A 22 8.66 1.56 -3.16
CA GLY A 22 9.85 2.12 -2.52
C GLY A 22 10.46 1.20 -1.47
N ASN A 23 9.64 0.65 -0.56
CA ASN A 23 10.14 -0.27 0.47
C ASN A 23 10.71 -1.56 -0.14
N ILE A 24 10.04 -2.14 -1.16
CA ILE A 24 10.58 -3.32 -1.86
C ILE A 24 11.95 -3.02 -2.49
N LYS A 25 12.12 -1.85 -3.11
CA LYS A 25 13.42 -1.44 -3.67
C LYS A 25 14.48 -1.33 -2.56
N MET A 26 14.12 -0.78 -1.41
CA MET A 26 15.03 -0.66 -0.27
C MET A 26 15.40 -2.02 0.31
N ILE A 27 14.44 -2.93 0.52
CA ILE A 27 14.69 -4.31 0.97
C ILE A 27 15.68 -5.01 0.05
N ARG A 28 15.45 -4.96 -1.27
CA ARG A 28 16.37 -5.55 -2.25
C ARG A 28 17.78 -4.96 -2.15
N LYS A 29 17.88 -3.63 -2.04
CA LYS A 29 19.17 -2.94 -1.88
C LYS A 29 19.88 -3.36 -0.59
N THR A 30 19.20 -3.34 0.55
CA THR A 30 19.80 -3.68 1.85
C THR A 30 20.26 -5.13 1.88
N LEU A 31 19.44 -6.05 1.38
CA LEU A 31 19.81 -7.47 1.25
C LEU A 31 21.04 -7.66 0.35
N SER A 32 21.10 -6.97 -0.80
CA SER A 32 22.27 -7.05 -1.70
C SER A 32 23.56 -6.49 -1.09
N THR A 33 23.45 -5.62 -0.08
CA THR A 33 24.59 -5.02 0.64
C THR A 33 24.89 -5.71 1.98
N GLY A 34 24.26 -6.84 2.29
CA GLY A 34 24.44 -7.57 3.56
C GLY A 34 23.87 -6.88 4.80
N ARG A 35 23.07 -5.82 4.64
CA ARG A 35 22.46 -5.05 5.75
C ARG A 35 21.11 -5.66 6.11
N PHE A 36 21.13 -6.85 6.70
CA PHE A 36 19.92 -7.61 7.01
C PHE A 36 19.01 -6.93 8.02
N GLU A 37 19.56 -6.36 9.10
CA GLU A 37 18.76 -5.66 10.12
C GLU A 37 17.98 -4.47 9.55
N GLU A 38 18.60 -3.68 8.66
CA GLU A 38 17.91 -2.60 7.97
C GLU A 38 16.77 -3.11 7.09
N SER A 39 16.92 -4.28 6.48
CA SER A 39 15.87 -4.90 5.64
C SER A 39 14.62 -5.23 6.45
N LEU A 40 14.77 -5.72 7.69
CA LEU A 40 13.65 -6.03 8.59
C LEU A 40 12.79 -4.80 8.87
N MET A 41 13.40 -3.63 9.08
CA MET A 41 12.64 -2.39 9.25
C MET A 41 11.77 -2.04 8.03
N PHE A 42 12.30 -2.27 6.82
CA PHE A 42 11.54 -2.03 5.59
C PHE A 42 10.44 -3.08 5.38
N GLU A 43 10.65 -4.32 5.81
CA GLU A 43 9.64 -5.38 5.80
C GLU A 43 8.47 -5.07 6.74
N GLU A 44 8.75 -4.66 7.98
CA GLU A 44 7.69 -4.26 8.90
C GLU A 44 6.84 -3.11 8.35
N ARG A 45 7.51 -2.11 7.75
CA ARG A 45 6.85 -1.00 7.06
C ARG A 45 6.02 -1.49 5.88
N LEU A 46 6.53 -2.45 5.11
CA LEU A 46 5.82 -3.07 3.99
C LEU A 46 4.54 -3.76 4.47
N VAL A 47 4.59 -4.54 5.57
CA VAL A 47 3.41 -5.19 6.16
C VAL A 47 2.36 -4.17 6.62
N LYS A 48 2.77 -3.06 7.25
CA LYS A 48 1.84 -1.98 7.64
C LYS A 48 1.19 -1.33 6.41
N LEU A 49 1.96 -1.12 5.34
CA LEU A 49 1.47 -0.54 4.09
C LEU A 49 0.50 -1.47 3.34
N THR A 50 0.73 -2.79 3.31
CA THR A 50 -0.19 -3.74 2.67
C THR A 50 -1.53 -3.81 3.41
N LYS A 51 -1.52 -3.84 4.75
CA LYS A 51 -2.74 -3.71 5.58
C LYS A 51 -3.49 -2.42 5.27
N THR A 52 -2.77 -1.29 5.19
CA THR A 52 -3.35 0.02 4.84
C THR A 52 -3.95 0.03 3.44
N LYS A 53 -3.26 -0.55 2.45
CA LYS A 53 -3.75 -0.70 1.07
C LYS A 53 -5.07 -1.48 1.03
N THR A 54 -5.16 -2.58 1.78
CA THR A 54 -6.37 -3.40 1.86
C THR A 54 -7.53 -2.64 2.48
N ARG A 55 -7.29 -1.92 3.59
CA ARG A 55 -8.33 -1.08 4.23
C ARG A 55 -8.84 0.01 3.29
N LEU A 56 -7.93 0.72 2.61
CA LEU A 56 -8.29 1.75 1.64
C LEU A 56 -9.03 1.19 0.42
N ARG A 57 -8.65 -0.01 -0.06
CA ARG A 57 -9.37 -0.70 -1.14
C ARG A 57 -10.81 -0.99 -0.73
N LYS A 58 -11.02 -1.65 0.42
CA LYS A 58 -12.36 -1.94 0.94
C LYS A 58 -13.19 -0.67 1.16
N LYS A 59 -12.55 0.43 1.58
CA LYS A 59 -13.23 1.74 1.67
C LYS A 59 -13.63 2.26 0.28
N PHE A 60 -12.72 2.22 -0.69
CA PHE A 60 -13.00 2.65 -2.07
C PHE A 60 -14.13 1.83 -2.71
N GLU A 61 -14.13 0.50 -2.52
CA GLU A 61 -15.20 -0.39 -2.97
C GLU A 61 -16.55 0.00 -2.39
N ARG A 62 -16.63 0.24 -1.07
CA ARG A 62 -17.86 0.73 -0.41
C ARG A 62 -18.33 2.07 -0.95
N LEU A 63 -17.42 2.98 -1.28
CA LEU A 63 -17.77 4.32 -1.77
C LEU A 63 -18.20 4.35 -3.25
N THR A 64 -17.78 3.37 -4.05
CA THR A 64 -17.95 3.40 -5.51
C THR A 64 -18.81 2.26 -6.05
N GLY A 65 -19.04 1.20 -5.27
CA GLY A 65 -19.62 -0.05 -5.75
C GLY A 65 -18.69 -0.86 -6.66
N ILE A 66 -17.55 -0.30 -7.08
CA ILE A 66 -16.60 -0.96 -7.96
C ILE A 66 -15.78 -1.95 -7.16
N LYS A 67 -16.02 -3.23 -7.44
CA LYS A 67 -15.36 -4.39 -6.87
C LYS A 67 -13.91 -4.52 -7.38
N GLY A 68 -12.96 -4.76 -6.48
CA GLY A 68 -11.55 -4.97 -6.84
C GLY A 68 -11.27 -6.37 -7.42
N PRO A 69 -10.06 -6.61 -7.96
CA PRO A 69 -9.71 -7.86 -8.66
C PRO A 69 -9.71 -9.13 -7.78
N TYR A 70 -9.94 -8.99 -6.47
CA TYR A 70 -9.95 -10.09 -5.50
C TYR A 70 -11.25 -10.16 -4.70
N SER A 71 -12.30 -9.48 -5.12
CA SER A 71 -13.63 -9.66 -4.54
C SER A 71 -14.35 -10.77 -5.28
N ARG A 72 -14.09 -12.00 -4.87
CA ARG A 72 -15.07 -13.08 -5.01
C ARG A 72 -15.95 -13.04 -3.76
#